data_AF-A0AAQ6IFS2-F1
#
_entry.id   AF-A0AAQ6IFS2-F1
#
_cell.length_a   1.000
_cell.length_b   1.000
_cell.length_c   1.000
_cell.angle_alpha   90.00
_cell.angle_beta   90.00
_cell.angle_gamma   90.00
#
_symmetry.space_group_name_H-M   'P 1'
#
loop_
_entity.id
_entity.type
_entity.pdbx_description
1 polymer ?
#
loop_
_entity_poly.entity_id
_entity_poly.type
_entity_poly.pdbx_seq_one_letter_code
_entity_poly.pdbx_strand_id
1 'polypeptide(L)'
;MLVPIFTLKLNHKINPRMVTIGKFDGVHPCLTAATQAGKVSDGANAIVLGKLGNIPTPLAIIGGNCALQGFDYEGNDHFWTVTGDNVRSLVLCDFTGDGKNELLVGSEDFDIRVFKEDELVSEMTENETVTSLCHMHGSRFGYALANGTVGVYDRTARYWRIKSKNHAMSIHAFDLNADGVVELITGWSNGKIDARSDRTGEVIFKDNLSASVAGVVEGDYRLDGQQQLICTSVEGEVRGYLPASKDLKGNLMDSSAEQDLIRELSQRRQNLLLELRNYEENAKVCLISNFGMGVIPANTQLQTALSVRPASEVQKAHVELSISTPNGRLYYAHFFSQVCICFIKILFFFHLTFTYFVYSSTQFHVFEITRQLPRFSMYDITADSSAAPPTGWVTFSINDRPQRVVMWLNQNFLLPEGVDSPDATFNSLRGGGLLSISMASNGQITLRTDDIDLAGDLVQSLATFLAIEDLSAEADFPRYFEELRTTLTEVDEFHSVHQKLTAAMADHSNYIRNMLVQAEDARLMGDITTMKKRYRELYDLNRDLINEYKIRSNNHNALLVCLKSVNQAIQRAGRLRVGKPKNQVISACRDAIKSNNVNALFRIMRAGTAPSRG
;
A
#
# COMPACT_ATOMS: atom_id res chain seq x y z
N MET A 1 -17.89 -16.50 -26.36
CA MET A 1 -17.80 -16.29 -24.89
C MET A 1 -17.66 -17.63 -24.18
N LEU A 2 -16.73 -17.74 -23.23
CA LEU A 2 -16.66 -18.91 -22.35
C LEU A 2 -17.95 -19.00 -21.51
N VAL A 3 -18.53 -20.19 -21.44
CA VAL A 3 -19.74 -20.47 -20.66
C VAL A 3 -19.32 -21.14 -19.36
N PRO A 4 -19.93 -20.81 -18.21
CA PRO A 4 -19.63 -21.51 -16.97
C PRO A 4 -19.93 -23.01 -17.12
N ILE A 5 -18.95 -23.84 -16.82
CA ILE A 5 -19.06 -25.31 -16.88
C ILE A 5 -19.86 -25.88 -15.71
N PHE A 6 -19.93 -25.14 -14.61
CA PHE A 6 -20.85 -25.40 -13.52
C PHE A 6 -21.24 -24.08 -12.86
N THR A 7 -22.45 -24.04 -12.31
CA THR A 7 -22.95 -22.94 -11.49
C THR A 7 -23.61 -23.53 -10.24
N LEU A 8 -23.22 -23.02 -9.08
CA LEU A 8 -23.73 -23.43 -7.78
C LEU A 8 -24.20 -22.18 -7.01
N LYS A 9 -25.19 -22.35 -6.14
CA LYS A 9 -25.64 -21.31 -5.23
C LYS A 9 -25.53 -21.81 -3.79
N LEU A 10 -24.63 -21.22 -3.03
CA LEU A 10 -24.48 -21.46 -1.60
C LEU A 10 -25.51 -20.64 -0.83
N ASN A 11 -26.04 -21.20 0.25
CA ASN A 11 -27.03 -20.55 1.12
C ASN A 11 -26.40 -19.59 2.14
N HIS A 12 -25.12 -19.25 1.97
CA HIS A 12 -24.35 -18.42 2.90
C HIS A 12 -23.76 -17.22 2.18
N LYS A 13 -23.74 -16.08 2.88
CA LYS A 13 -23.01 -14.90 2.45
C LYS A 13 -21.53 -15.09 2.74
N ILE A 14 -20.71 -14.75 1.77
CA ILE A 14 -19.27 -15.00 1.76
C ILE A 14 -18.52 -13.69 1.99
N ASN A 15 -17.55 -13.72 2.88
CA ASN A 15 -16.69 -12.58 3.14
C ASN A 15 -15.71 -12.39 1.96
N PRO A 16 -15.56 -11.15 1.45
CA PRO A 16 -14.59 -10.86 0.40
C PRO A 16 -13.16 -11.22 0.81
N ARG A 17 -12.34 -11.65 -0.16
CA ARG A 17 -10.91 -12.02 0.01
C ARG A 17 -10.64 -13.23 0.92
N MET A 18 -11.69 -13.89 1.41
CA MET A 18 -11.58 -15.05 2.28
C MET A 18 -12.17 -16.29 1.59
N VAL A 19 -11.67 -16.58 0.39
CA VAL A 19 -12.06 -17.74 -0.42
C VAL A 19 -10.80 -18.46 -0.87
N THR A 20 -10.76 -19.77 -0.70
CA THR A 20 -9.66 -20.64 -1.12
C THR A 20 -10.19 -21.99 -1.54
N ILE A 21 -9.36 -22.77 -2.23
CA ILE A 21 -9.66 -24.15 -2.59
C ILE A 21 -8.49 -25.02 -2.17
N GLY A 22 -8.79 -26.17 -1.58
CA GLY A 22 -7.76 -27.07 -1.05
C GLY A 22 -8.27 -28.49 -0.90
N LYS A 23 -7.34 -29.46 -0.85
CA LYS A 23 -7.63 -30.87 -0.65
C LYS A 23 -7.48 -31.24 0.82
N PHE A 24 -8.53 -31.06 1.61
CA PHE A 24 -8.47 -31.27 3.06
C PHE A 24 -8.35 -32.74 3.48
N ASP A 25 -8.78 -33.66 2.61
CA ASP A 25 -8.59 -35.10 2.76
C ASP A 25 -7.41 -35.64 1.92
N GLY A 26 -6.61 -34.73 1.32
CA GLY A 26 -5.50 -35.03 0.44
C GLY A 26 -5.88 -35.41 -1.00
N VAL A 27 -7.16 -35.66 -1.29
CA VAL A 27 -7.61 -36.19 -2.59
C VAL A 27 -8.63 -35.27 -3.26
N HIS A 28 -9.70 -34.91 -2.57
CA HIS A 28 -10.84 -34.20 -3.11
C HIS A 28 -10.71 -32.69 -2.84
N PRO A 29 -10.78 -31.83 -3.87
CA PRO A 29 -10.73 -30.39 -3.71
C PRO A 29 -12.05 -29.88 -3.14
N CYS A 30 -11.96 -29.01 -2.14
CA CYS A 30 -13.09 -28.36 -1.51
C CYS A 30 -12.91 -26.85 -1.54
N LEU A 31 -13.98 -26.15 -1.90
CA LEU A 31 -14.05 -24.69 -1.79
C LEU A 31 -14.29 -24.31 -0.33
N THR A 32 -13.39 -23.53 0.24
CA THR A 32 -13.48 -23.01 1.61
C THR A 32 -13.63 -21.51 1.58
N ALA A 33 -14.63 -21.02 2.29
CA ALA A 33 -14.95 -19.60 2.34
C ALA A 33 -15.35 -19.17 3.75
N ALA A 34 -14.91 -17.99 4.19
CA ALA A 34 -15.37 -17.42 5.44
C ALA A 34 -16.76 -16.82 5.29
N THR A 35 -17.61 -17.00 6.30
CA THR A 35 -18.99 -16.51 6.34
C THR A 35 -19.19 -15.58 7.54
N GLN A 36 -20.34 -14.92 7.59
CA GLN A 36 -20.67 -13.88 8.60
C GLN A 36 -20.63 -14.35 10.06
N ALA A 37 -20.62 -15.66 10.33
CA ALA A 37 -20.58 -16.23 11.68
C ALA A 37 -19.16 -16.56 12.18
N GLY A 38 -18.12 -16.31 11.38
CA GLY A 38 -16.74 -16.59 11.76
C GLY A 38 -16.18 -15.55 12.72
N LYS A 39 -15.66 -16.00 13.88
CA LYS A 39 -14.74 -15.21 14.70
C LYS A 39 -13.36 -15.31 14.06
N VAL A 40 -12.96 -14.32 13.27
CA VAL A 40 -11.53 -14.11 12.99
C VAL A 40 -11.00 -13.32 14.17
N SER A 41 -10.09 -13.91 14.94
CA SER A 41 -9.35 -13.17 15.96
C SER A 41 -8.54 -12.07 15.28
N ASP A 42 -8.75 -10.83 15.74
CA ASP A 42 -8.12 -9.63 15.18
C ASP A 42 -6.59 -9.73 15.31
N GLY A 43 -5.87 -9.39 14.23
CA GLY A 43 -4.39 -9.39 14.22
C GLY A 43 -3.71 -9.99 12.99
N ALA A 44 -4.38 -10.88 12.25
CA ALA A 44 -3.89 -11.46 10.98
C ALA A 44 -4.73 -10.93 9.81
N ASN A 45 -4.13 -10.08 8.99
CA ASN A 45 -4.80 -9.40 7.87
C ASN A 45 -4.63 -10.16 6.55
N ALA A 46 -3.49 -10.83 6.36
CA ALA A 46 -3.17 -11.59 5.17
C ALA A 46 -2.35 -12.84 5.54
N ILE A 47 -2.48 -13.90 4.75
CA ILE A 47 -1.70 -15.12 4.90
C ILE A 47 -1.28 -15.65 3.53
N VAL A 48 -0.07 -16.19 3.45
CA VAL A 48 0.43 -16.92 2.28
C VAL A 48 1.17 -18.17 2.75
N LEU A 49 1.02 -19.26 2.00
CA LEU A 49 1.69 -20.54 2.27
C LEU A 49 2.74 -20.78 1.18
N GLY A 50 3.95 -21.17 1.57
CA GLY A 50 4.96 -21.59 0.62
C GLY A 50 6.39 -21.53 1.17
N LYS A 51 7.35 -21.82 0.30
CA LYS A 51 8.78 -21.72 0.64
C LYS A 51 9.24 -20.27 0.45
N LEU A 52 10.05 -19.79 1.39
CA LEU A 52 10.65 -18.45 1.38
C LEU A 52 12.17 -18.58 1.34
N GLY A 53 12.81 -18.02 0.31
CA GLY A 53 14.26 -18.04 0.18
C GLY A 53 14.87 -19.44 0.28
N ASN A 54 15.83 -19.61 1.19
CA ASN A 54 16.53 -20.86 1.46
C ASN A 54 15.89 -21.71 2.56
N ILE A 55 14.76 -21.28 3.13
CA ILE A 55 14.12 -22.02 4.22
C ILE A 55 13.57 -23.34 3.65
N PRO A 56 14.03 -24.50 4.14
CA PRO A 56 13.73 -25.79 3.52
C PRO A 56 12.27 -26.20 3.69
N THR A 57 11.68 -25.82 4.83
CA THR A 57 10.29 -26.09 5.19
C THR A 57 9.36 -25.04 4.61
N PRO A 58 8.19 -25.42 4.07
CA PRO A 58 7.17 -24.45 3.72
C PRO A 58 6.67 -23.76 4.99
N LEU A 59 6.45 -22.45 4.90
CA LEU A 59 5.99 -21.63 6.01
C LEU A 59 4.56 -21.12 5.75
N ALA A 60 3.83 -20.94 6.84
CA ALA A 60 2.64 -20.13 6.90
C ALA A 60 3.02 -18.70 7.30
N ILE A 61 3.11 -17.81 6.31
CA ILE A 61 3.51 -16.42 6.50
C ILE A 61 2.26 -15.56 6.69
N ILE A 62 2.19 -14.88 7.82
CA ILE A 62 1.07 -14.06 8.27
C ILE A 62 1.53 -12.61 8.37
N GLY A 63 0.72 -11.70 7.82
CA GLY A 63 0.89 -10.26 7.94
C GLY A 63 -0.20 -9.64 8.80
N GLY A 64 0.20 -8.77 9.73
CA GLY A 64 -0.70 -8.13 10.69
C GLY A 64 -0.42 -6.65 10.87
N ASN A 65 -0.48 -6.19 12.12
CA ASN A 65 -0.25 -4.79 12.52
C ASN A 65 1.25 -4.45 12.51
N CYS A 66 1.75 -4.03 11.35
CA CYS A 66 3.16 -3.70 11.10
C CYS A 66 4.15 -4.87 11.26
N ALA A 67 3.68 -6.11 11.40
CA ALA A 67 4.54 -7.27 11.62
C ALA A 67 4.23 -8.40 10.64
N LEU A 68 5.27 -9.15 10.29
CA LEU A 68 5.24 -10.37 9.49
C LEU A 68 5.78 -11.52 10.33
N GLN A 69 5.10 -12.67 10.31
CA GLN A 69 5.50 -13.87 11.06
C GLN A 69 5.38 -15.09 10.15
N GLY A 70 6.32 -16.03 10.21
CA GLY A 70 6.29 -17.26 9.43
C GLY A 70 6.46 -18.48 10.31
N PHE A 71 5.45 -19.36 10.28
CA PHE A 71 5.41 -20.56 11.11
C PHE A 71 5.61 -21.82 10.26
N ASP A 72 6.30 -22.82 10.80
CA ASP A 72 6.32 -24.16 10.20
C ASP A 72 5.03 -24.94 10.53
N TYR A 73 4.97 -26.21 10.10
CA TYR A 73 3.84 -27.09 10.35
C TYR A 73 3.66 -27.47 11.83
N GLU A 74 4.67 -27.26 12.68
CA GLU A 74 4.63 -27.49 14.14
C GLU A 74 4.20 -26.24 14.90
N GLY A 75 4.20 -25.08 14.23
CA GLY A 75 3.91 -23.77 14.83
C GLY A 75 5.16 -23.07 15.37
N ASN A 76 6.37 -23.52 15.02
CA ASN A 76 7.60 -22.82 15.38
C ASN A 76 7.79 -21.57 14.51
N ASP A 77 8.18 -20.47 15.13
CA ASP A 77 8.45 -19.18 14.48
C ASP A 77 9.85 -19.19 13.83
N HIS A 78 9.89 -19.28 12.50
CA HIS A 78 11.13 -19.30 11.70
C HIS A 78 11.42 -17.97 11.00
N PHE A 79 10.42 -17.11 10.85
CA PHE A 79 10.54 -15.86 10.12
C PHE A 79 9.80 -14.74 10.84
N TRP A 80 10.48 -13.63 11.09
CA TRP A 80 9.84 -12.43 11.61
C TRP A 80 10.51 -11.17 11.12
N THR A 81 9.70 -10.21 10.71
CA THR A 81 10.18 -8.87 10.37
C THR A 81 9.07 -7.84 10.58
N VAL A 82 9.42 -6.57 10.46
CA VAL A 82 8.53 -5.43 10.69
C VAL A 82 8.41 -4.62 9.40
N THR A 83 7.18 -4.21 9.06
CA THR A 83 6.88 -3.35 7.90
C THR A 83 6.37 -1.97 8.36
N GLY A 84 6.31 -1.00 7.45
CA GLY A 84 5.95 0.39 7.75
C GLY A 84 4.54 0.56 8.33
N ASP A 85 3.57 -0.16 7.78
CA ASP A 85 2.17 -0.10 8.21
C ASP A 85 1.49 -1.48 8.16
N ASN A 86 0.20 -1.54 8.45
CA ASN A 86 -0.58 -2.77 8.41
C ASN A 86 -0.43 -3.47 7.07
N VAL A 87 -0.11 -4.76 7.12
CA VAL A 87 -0.05 -5.60 5.92
C VAL A 87 -1.47 -5.87 5.45
N ARG A 88 -1.73 -5.74 4.16
CA ARG A 88 -3.04 -5.99 3.54
C ARG A 88 -3.02 -7.13 2.53
N SER A 89 -1.88 -7.40 1.92
CA SER A 89 -1.74 -8.49 0.96
C SER A 89 -0.32 -9.05 0.97
N LEU A 90 -0.21 -10.35 0.70
CA LEU A 90 1.03 -11.10 0.69
C LEU A 90 1.05 -12.03 -0.51
N VAL A 91 2.20 -12.15 -1.18
CA VAL A 91 2.40 -13.16 -2.20
C VAL A 91 3.86 -13.60 -2.27
N LEU A 92 4.10 -14.85 -2.61
CA LEU A 92 5.43 -15.39 -2.87
C LEU A 92 5.71 -15.36 -4.38
N CYS A 93 6.85 -14.82 -4.76
CA CYS A 93 7.26 -14.64 -6.16
C CYS A 93 8.79 -14.68 -6.24
N ASP A 94 9.36 -15.38 -7.23
CA ASP A 94 10.78 -15.25 -7.57
C ASP A 94 11.01 -13.92 -8.30
N PHE A 95 11.19 -12.87 -7.50
CA PHE A 95 11.38 -11.50 -7.95
C PHE A 95 12.79 -11.30 -8.49
N THR A 96 13.79 -11.96 -7.90
CA THR A 96 15.20 -11.82 -8.31
C THR A 96 15.57 -12.69 -9.52
N GLY A 97 14.78 -13.72 -9.82
CA GLY A 97 15.05 -14.70 -10.87
C GLY A 97 16.12 -15.71 -10.47
N ASP A 98 16.35 -15.90 -9.16
CA ASP A 98 17.37 -16.81 -8.63
C ASP A 98 16.82 -18.22 -8.34
N GLY A 99 15.56 -18.47 -8.69
CA GLY A 99 14.86 -19.73 -8.46
C GLY A 99 14.33 -19.89 -7.02
N LYS A 100 14.44 -18.86 -6.18
CA LYS A 100 13.91 -18.84 -4.81
C LYS A 100 12.84 -17.78 -4.71
N ASN A 101 11.77 -18.08 -3.98
CA ASN A 101 10.69 -17.13 -3.82
C ASN A 101 11.05 -16.07 -2.78
N GLU A 102 10.88 -14.81 -3.14
CA GLU A 102 10.79 -13.68 -2.24
C GLU A 102 9.33 -13.41 -1.82
N LEU A 103 9.17 -12.71 -0.70
CA LEU A 103 7.89 -12.29 -0.15
C LEU A 103 7.56 -10.86 -0.56
N LEU A 104 6.50 -10.68 -1.34
CA LEU A 104 5.95 -9.38 -1.68
C LEU A 104 4.88 -9.01 -0.66
N VAL A 105 4.97 -7.80 -0.12
CA VAL A 105 4.15 -7.30 0.98
C VAL A 105 3.49 -5.99 0.57
N GLY A 106 2.17 -6.00 0.42
CA GLY A 106 1.37 -4.80 0.20
C GLY A 106 0.90 -4.21 1.53
N SER A 107 1.25 -2.95 1.78
CA SER A 107 1.03 -2.27 3.07
C SER A 107 0.04 -1.10 2.96
N GLU A 108 -0.45 -0.61 4.11
CA GLU A 108 -1.36 0.56 4.16
C GLU A 108 -0.68 1.90 3.85
N ASP A 109 0.65 1.97 3.95
CA ASP A 109 1.46 3.15 3.59
C ASP A 109 1.70 3.31 2.09
N PHE A 110 0.93 2.59 1.26
CA PHE A 110 0.96 2.61 -0.20
C PHE A 110 2.18 1.94 -0.83
N ASP A 111 3.02 1.29 -0.03
CA ASP A 111 4.22 0.63 -0.54
C ASP A 111 4.00 -0.88 -0.77
N ILE A 112 4.62 -1.39 -1.83
CA ILE A 112 4.86 -2.81 -2.08
C ILE A 112 6.33 -3.08 -1.78
N ARG A 113 6.59 -3.91 -0.76
CA ARG A 113 7.95 -4.25 -0.32
C ARG A 113 8.28 -5.70 -0.65
N VAL A 114 9.50 -5.94 -1.14
CA VAL A 114 10.01 -7.27 -1.49
C VAL A 114 11.02 -7.69 -0.44
N PHE A 115 10.72 -8.75 0.30
CA PHE A 115 11.60 -9.33 1.31
C PHE A 115 12.18 -10.66 0.84
N LYS A 116 13.50 -10.77 0.90
CA LYS A 116 14.22 -12.02 0.73
C LYS A 116 14.69 -12.46 2.11
N GLU A 117 13.97 -13.42 2.68
CA GLU A 117 14.17 -13.79 4.09
C GLU A 117 14.06 -12.52 4.96
N ASP A 118 15.10 -12.14 5.70
CA ASP A 118 15.14 -10.93 6.54
C ASP A 118 15.52 -9.65 5.76
N GLU A 119 15.99 -9.74 4.52
CA GLU A 119 16.50 -8.60 3.74
C GLU A 119 15.42 -7.92 2.89
N LEU A 120 15.35 -6.58 2.96
CA LEU A 120 14.51 -5.79 2.05
C LEU A 120 15.25 -5.58 0.72
N VAL A 121 14.75 -6.19 -0.36
CA VAL A 121 15.35 -6.14 -1.69
C VAL A 121 14.90 -4.91 -2.48
N SER A 122 13.60 -4.61 -2.45
CA SER A 122 13.01 -3.53 -3.24
C SER A 122 11.78 -2.95 -2.57
N GLU A 123 11.53 -1.67 -2.83
CA GLU A 123 10.34 -0.93 -2.39
C GLU A 123 9.75 -0.20 -3.60
N MET A 124 8.45 -0.35 -3.82
CA MET A 124 7.70 0.30 -4.90
C MET A 124 6.53 1.05 -4.29
N THR A 125 6.50 2.37 -4.48
CA THR A 125 5.45 3.23 -3.93
C THR A 125 4.29 3.40 -4.91
N GLU A 126 3.08 3.16 -4.44
CA GLU A 126 1.83 3.39 -5.14
C GLU A 126 1.10 4.63 -4.61
N ASN A 127 -0.07 4.91 -5.17
CA ASN A 127 -0.87 6.08 -4.82
C ASN A 127 -2.00 5.80 -3.81
N GLU A 128 -2.14 4.55 -3.37
CA GLU A 128 -3.21 4.12 -2.47
C GLU A 128 -2.86 2.76 -1.85
N THR A 129 -3.61 2.38 -0.81
CA THR A 129 -3.54 1.10 -0.10
C THR A 129 -3.51 -0.12 -1.04
N VAL A 130 -2.51 -0.99 -0.89
CA VAL A 130 -2.34 -2.20 -1.72
C VAL A 130 -3.21 -3.32 -1.18
N THR A 131 -4.33 -3.56 -1.85
CA THR A 131 -5.39 -4.44 -1.36
C THR A 131 -5.20 -5.90 -1.70
N SER A 132 -4.54 -6.21 -2.81
CA SER A 132 -4.30 -7.58 -3.27
C SER A 132 -3.05 -7.62 -4.16
N LEU A 133 -2.30 -8.72 -4.03
CA LEU A 133 -1.15 -9.06 -4.86
C LEU A 133 -1.34 -10.48 -5.38
N CYS A 134 -0.91 -10.74 -6.60
CA CYS A 134 -0.97 -12.06 -7.20
C CYS A 134 0.28 -12.34 -8.03
N HIS A 135 0.94 -13.46 -7.78
CA HIS A 135 2.01 -13.94 -8.62
C HIS A 135 1.41 -14.40 -9.95
N MET A 136 2.09 -14.08 -11.06
CA MET A 136 1.67 -14.50 -12.39
C MET A 136 2.62 -15.57 -12.94
N HIS A 137 3.84 -15.18 -13.29
CA HIS A 137 4.89 -16.08 -13.75
C HIS A 137 6.25 -15.37 -13.65
N GLY A 138 7.32 -16.14 -13.38
CA GLY A 138 8.64 -15.56 -13.16
C GLY A 138 8.60 -14.44 -12.11
N SER A 139 9.14 -13.27 -12.46
CA SER A 139 9.15 -12.04 -11.65
C SER A 139 7.91 -11.16 -11.81
N ARG A 140 6.90 -11.58 -12.59
CA ARG A 140 5.70 -10.79 -12.83
C ARG A 140 4.64 -11.02 -11.78
N PHE A 141 4.02 -9.92 -11.35
CA PHE A 141 2.94 -9.96 -10.40
C PHE A 141 1.89 -8.89 -10.70
N GLY A 142 0.63 -9.25 -10.49
CA GLY A 142 -0.50 -8.33 -10.51
C GLY A 142 -0.67 -7.65 -9.16
N TYR A 143 -1.12 -6.40 -9.17
CA TYR A 143 -1.45 -5.65 -7.97
C TYR A 143 -2.80 -4.95 -8.13
N ALA A 144 -3.50 -4.78 -7.00
CA ALA A 144 -4.73 -4.03 -6.90
C ALA A 144 -4.66 -3.04 -5.74
N LEU A 145 -5.28 -1.87 -5.94
CA LEU A 145 -5.32 -0.79 -4.96
C LEU A 145 -6.75 -0.50 -4.51
N ALA A 146 -6.90 0.10 -3.33
CA ALA A 146 -8.22 0.45 -2.79
C ALA A 146 -8.97 1.48 -3.63
N ASN A 147 -8.29 2.30 -4.44
CA ASN A 147 -8.93 3.29 -5.32
C ASN A 147 -9.47 2.72 -6.64
N GLY A 148 -9.46 1.40 -6.82
CA GLY A 148 -9.91 0.74 -8.06
C GLY A 148 -8.85 0.68 -9.17
N THR A 149 -7.59 0.96 -8.86
CA THR A 149 -6.47 0.72 -9.76
C THR A 149 -6.03 -0.74 -9.73
N VAL A 150 -5.78 -1.30 -10.92
CA VAL A 150 -5.22 -2.64 -11.12
C VAL A 150 -4.11 -2.54 -12.16
N GLY A 151 -3.04 -3.28 -11.97
CA GLY A 151 -1.93 -3.30 -12.94
C GLY A 151 -1.02 -4.50 -12.77
N VAL A 152 0.01 -4.54 -13.60
CA VAL A 152 1.03 -5.59 -13.61
C VAL A 152 2.41 -4.96 -13.51
N TYR A 153 3.22 -5.53 -12.63
CA TYR A 153 4.64 -5.27 -12.51
C TYR A 153 5.46 -6.44 -13.07
N ASP A 154 6.64 -6.10 -13.55
CA ASP A 154 7.75 -7.02 -13.74
C ASP A 154 8.96 -6.43 -13.02
N ARG A 155 9.38 -7.08 -11.93
CA ARG A 155 10.33 -6.50 -10.99
C ARG A 155 9.87 -5.11 -10.53
N THR A 156 10.66 -4.07 -10.80
CA THR A 156 10.36 -2.67 -10.45
C THR A 156 9.64 -1.91 -11.55
N ALA A 157 9.51 -2.48 -12.74
CA ALA A 157 8.93 -1.82 -13.91
C ALA A 157 7.43 -2.13 -14.01
N ARG A 158 6.62 -1.07 -14.04
CA ARG A 158 5.17 -1.19 -14.26
C ARG A 158 4.88 -1.31 -15.76
N TYR A 159 4.23 -2.39 -16.18
CA TYR A 159 3.90 -2.61 -17.60
C TYR A 159 2.65 -1.85 -18.01
N TRP A 160 1.58 -2.01 -17.24
CA TRP A 160 0.34 -1.30 -17.46
C TRP A 160 -0.41 -1.12 -16.13
N ARG A 161 -1.30 -0.13 -16.13
CA ARG A 161 -2.29 0.07 -15.07
C ARG A 161 -3.58 0.60 -15.67
N ILE A 162 -4.69 0.24 -15.05
CA ILE A 162 -6.00 0.81 -15.31
C ILE A 162 -6.55 1.38 -14.01
N LYS A 163 -7.50 2.31 -14.11
CA LYS A 163 -8.27 2.79 -12.97
C LYS A 163 -9.76 2.68 -13.30
N SER A 164 -10.49 2.00 -12.43
CA SER A 164 -11.95 1.87 -12.52
C SER A 164 -12.62 2.66 -11.40
N LYS A 165 -13.92 2.91 -11.55
CA LYS A 165 -14.76 3.44 -10.47
C LYS A 165 -15.07 2.38 -9.40
N ASN A 166 -15.04 1.12 -9.80
CA ASN A 166 -15.31 -0.02 -8.91
C ASN A 166 -14.00 -0.52 -8.30
N HIS A 167 -14.10 -1.11 -7.11
CA HIS A 167 -12.95 -1.66 -6.41
C HIS A 167 -12.66 -3.08 -6.90
N ALA A 168 -11.38 -3.41 -7.06
CA ALA A 168 -10.96 -4.78 -7.28
C ALA A 168 -11.01 -5.53 -5.94
N MET A 169 -11.91 -6.51 -5.86
CA MET A 169 -12.14 -7.29 -4.64
C MET A 169 -11.15 -8.45 -4.54
N SER A 170 -10.86 -9.10 -5.67
CA SER A 170 -9.94 -10.24 -5.78
C SER A 170 -9.23 -10.16 -7.13
N ILE A 171 -7.95 -10.52 -7.15
CA ILE A 171 -7.19 -10.75 -8.38
C ILE A 171 -6.55 -12.14 -8.34
N HIS A 172 -6.45 -12.79 -9.48
CA HIS A 172 -5.84 -14.11 -9.60
C HIS A 172 -5.20 -14.27 -10.98
N ALA A 173 -4.12 -15.03 -11.09
CA ALA A 173 -3.48 -15.33 -12.35
C ALA A 173 -3.98 -16.69 -12.85
N PHE A 174 -4.45 -16.75 -14.09
CA PHE A 174 -4.95 -17.99 -14.69
C PHE A 174 -4.82 -17.93 -16.21
N ASP A 175 -4.33 -19.02 -16.82
CA ASP A 175 -4.29 -19.15 -18.28
C ASP A 175 -5.68 -19.56 -18.78
N LEU A 176 -6.46 -18.57 -19.18
CA LEU A 176 -7.84 -18.74 -19.61
C LEU A 176 -7.92 -19.08 -21.10
N ASN A 177 -6.94 -18.70 -21.92
CA ASN A 177 -6.96 -18.88 -23.36
C ASN A 177 -6.14 -20.10 -23.86
N ALA A 178 -5.49 -20.82 -22.94
CA ALA A 178 -4.60 -21.95 -23.16
C ALA A 178 -3.47 -21.63 -24.17
N ASP A 179 -2.85 -20.45 -24.05
CA ASP A 179 -1.66 -20.05 -24.80
C ASP A 179 -0.34 -20.27 -24.05
N GLY A 180 -0.42 -20.69 -22.77
CA GLY A 180 0.72 -20.93 -21.90
C GLY A 180 1.18 -19.69 -21.13
N VAL A 181 0.53 -18.53 -21.30
CA VAL A 181 0.77 -17.30 -20.56
C VAL A 181 -0.48 -16.98 -19.74
N VAL A 182 -0.29 -16.82 -18.42
CA VAL A 182 -1.42 -16.50 -17.54
C VAL A 182 -1.93 -15.08 -17.75
N GLU A 183 -3.26 -14.92 -17.74
CA GLU A 183 -3.91 -13.62 -17.65
C GLU A 183 -4.13 -13.17 -16.22
N LEU A 184 -4.26 -11.86 -16.01
CA LEU A 184 -4.72 -11.30 -14.75
C LEU A 184 -6.26 -11.27 -14.72
N ILE A 185 -6.85 -12.20 -13.97
CA ILE A 185 -8.28 -12.24 -13.68
C ILE A 185 -8.60 -11.28 -12.54
N THR A 186 -9.54 -10.37 -12.76
CA THR A 186 -9.98 -9.41 -11.76
C THR A 186 -11.48 -9.54 -11.48
N GLY A 187 -11.82 -9.72 -10.21
CA GLY A 187 -13.19 -9.66 -9.69
C GLY A 187 -13.50 -8.29 -9.10
N TRP A 188 -14.49 -7.59 -9.65
CA TRP A 188 -14.86 -6.23 -9.27
C TRP A 188 -16.03 -6.19 -8.28
N SER A 189 -16.13 -5.07 -7.55
CA SER A 189 -17.17 -4.84 -6.54
C SER A 189 -18.60 -4.78 -7.10
N ASN A 190 -18.76 -4.57 -8.41
CA ASN A 190 -20.06 -4.57 -9.09
C ASN A 190 -20.43 -5.95 -9.68
N GLY A 191 -19.64 -6.98 -9.42
CA GLY A 191 -19.86 -8.33 -9.96
C GLY A 191 -19.22 -8.59 -11.32
N LYS A 192 -18.62 -7.58 -11.97
CA LYS A 192 -17.86 -7.80 -13.20
C LYS A 192 -16.66 -8.69 -12.91
N ILE A 193 -16.39 -9.62 -13.82
CA ILE A 193 -15.15 -10.39 -13.90
C ILE A 193 -14.52 -10.05 -15.24
N ASP A 194 -13.25 -9.67 -15.28
CA ASP A 194 -12.50 -9.56 -16.53
C ASP A 194 -11.12 -10.25 -16.45
N ALA A 195 -10.72 -10.89 -17.54
CA ALA A 195 -9.38 -11.43 -17.74
C ALA A 195 -8.61 -10.49 -18.65
N ARG A 196 -7.40 -10.10 -18.24
CA ARG A 196 -6.57 -9.14 -18.98
C ARG A 196 -5.20 -9.71 -19.30
N SER A 197 -4.68 -9.36 -20.47
CA SER A 197 -3.32 -9.70 -20.87
C SER A 197 -2.31 -9.11 -19.87
N ASP A 198 -1.31 -9.90 -19.50
CA ASP A 198 -0.17 -9.48 -18.69
C ASP A 198 0.67 -8.38 -19.36
N ARG A 199 0.73 -8.34 -20.69
CA ARG A 199 1.57 -7.40 -21.46
C ARG A 199 0.91 -6.05 -21.71
N THR A 200 -0.33 -6.06 -22.21
CA THR A 200 -1.01 -4.84 -22.70
C THR A 200 -2.12 -4.36 -21.77
N GLY A 201 -2.66 -5.24 -20.91
CA GLY A 201 -3.84 -4.94 -20.10
C GLY A 201 -5.17 -4.96 -20.87
N GLU A 202 -5.15 -5.39 -22.14
CA GLU A 202 -6.33 -5.58 -22.97
C GLU A 202 -7.22 -6.68 -22.40
N VAL A 203 -8.54 -6.51 -22.54
CA VAL A 203 -9.54 -7.45 -21.99
C VAL A 203 -9.73 -8.60 -22.97
N ILE A 204 -9.44 -9.82 -22.50
CA ILE A 204 -9.57 -11.07 -23.26
C ILE A 204 -10.92 -11.73 -22.97
N PHE A 205 -11.36 -11.70 -21.71
CA PHE A 205 -12.63 -12.27 -21.29
C PHE A 205 -13.35 -11.33 -20.34
N LYS A 206 -14.68 -11.39 -20.36
CA LYS A 206 -15.56 -10.67 -19.44
C LYS A 206 -16.79 -11.50 -19.13
N ASP A 207 -17.17 -11.51 -17.86
CA ASP A 207 -18.47 -11.98 -17.38
C ASP A 207 -19.00 -11.05 -16.27
N ASN A 208 -20.23 -11.26 -15.83
CA ASN A 208 -20.85 -10.52 -14.74
C ASN A 208 -21.65 -11.46 -13.83
N LEU A 209 -21.30 -11.47 -12.55
CA LEU A 209 -22.07 -12.09 -11.47
C LEU A 209 -23.24 -11.20 -11.06
N SER A 210 -24.18 -11.77 -10.30
CA SER A 210 -25.34 -11.05 -9.77
C SER A 210 -25.00 -10.02 -8.68
N ALA A 211 -23.86 -10.20 -8.00
CA ALA A 211 -23.40 -9.38 -6.87
C ALA A 211 -21.87 -9.21 -6.91
N SER A 212 -21.35 -8.39 -6.01
CA SER A 212 -19.91 -8.20 -5.81
C SER A 212 -19.14 -9.52 -5.78
N VAL A 213 -18.00 -9.58 -6.46
CA VAL A 213 -17.12 -10.75 -6.42
C VAL A 213 -16.47 -10.85 -5.04
N ALA A 214 -16.59 -12.00 -4.40
CA ALA A 214 -15.96 -12.28 -3.11
C ALA A 214 -14.54 -12.86 -3.29
N GLY A 215 -14.34 -13.74 -4.27
CA GLY A 215 -13.07 -14.38 -4.52
C GLY A 215 -12.99 -15.05 -5.89
N VAL A 216 -11.78 -15.11 -6.42
CA VAL A 216 -11.43 -15.82 -7.65
C VAL A 216 -10.27 -16.76 -7.32
N VAL A 217 -10.44 -18.05 -7.58
CA VAL A 217 -9.47 -19.10 -7.24
C VAL A 217 -9.37 -20.11 -8.38
N GLU A 218 -8.26 -20.83 -8.48
CA GLU A 218 -8.10 -21.93 -9.43
C GLU A 218 -8.09 -23.30 -8.74
N GLY A 219 -8.71 -24.31 -9.35
CA GLY A 219 -8.64 -25.68 -8.88
C GLY A 219 -9.44 -26.66 -9.73
N ASP A 220 -9.00 -27.92 -9.78
CA ASP A 220 -9.71 -29.03 -10.43
C ASP A 220 -10.93 -29.50 -9.62
N TYR A 221 -11.99 -28.69 -9.57
CA TYR A 221 -13.16 -28.98 -8.73
C TYR A 221 -13.97 -30.19 -9.20
N ARG A 222 -13.92 -30.53 -10.50
CA ARG A 222 -14.68 -31.66 -11.07
C ARG A 222 -13.90 -32.97 -11.12
N LEU A 223 -12.63 -32.96 -10.70
CA LEU A 223 -11.73 -34.12 -10.76
C LEU A 223 -11.56 -34.64 -12.19
N ASP A 224 -11.53 -33.72 -13.17
CA ASP A 224 -11.31 -34.04 -14.59
C ASP A 224 -9.85 -33.87 -15.02
N GLY A 225 -8.97 -33.55 -14.07
CA GLY A 225 -7.54 -33.34 -14.28
C GLY A 225 -7.20 -31.97 -14.86
N GLN A 226 -8.19 -31.12 -15.12
CA GLN A 226 -7.98 -29.77 -15.65
C GLN A 226 -8.20 -28.72 -14.57
N GLN A 227 -7.29 -27.74 -14.51
CA GLN A 227 -7.48 -26.59 -13.61
C GLN A 227 -8.64 -25.73 -14.11
N GLN A 228 -9.49 -25.30 -13.19
CA GLN A 228 -10.71 -24.56 -13.48
C GLN A 228 -10.65 -23.23 -12.74
N LEU A 229 -11.06 -22.17 -13.40
CA LEU A 229 -11.23 -20.86 -12.78
C LEU A 229 -12.57 -20.83 -12.05
N ILE A 230 -12.55 -20.59 -10.74
CA ILE A 230 -13.74 -20.60 -9.89
C ILE A 230 -13.96 -19.18 -9.36
N CYS A 231 -15.06 -18.57 -9.77
CA CYS A 231 -15.46 -17.23 -9.38
C CYS A 231 -16.63 -17.31 -8.40
N THR A 232 -16.50 -16.62 -7.28
CA THR A 232 -17.49 -16.66 -6.18
C THR A 232 -17.99 -15.26 -5.86
N SER A 233 -19.31 -15.08 -5.73
CA SER A 233 -19.93 -13.82 -5.30
C SER A 233 -20.17 -13.76 -3.79
N VAL A 234 -20.31 -12.55 -3.26
CA VAL A 234 -20.63 -12.31 -1.84
C VAL A 234 -21.97 -12.93 -1.43
N GLU A 235 -22.91 -13.07 -2.37
CA GLU A 235 -24.20 -13.72 -2.13
C GLU A 235 -24.14 -15.24 -2.31
N GLY A 236 -22.95 -15.84 -2.47
CA GLY A 236 -22.78 -17.29 -2.56
C GLY A 236 -23.03 -17.89 -3.94
N GLU A 237 -23.13 -17.09 -5.01
CA GLU A 237 -23.13 -17.61 -6.37
C GLU A 237 -21.71 -18.04 -6.75
N VAL A 238 -21.51 -19.29 -7.18
CA VAL A 238 -20.23 -19.84 -7.60
C VAL A 238 -20.33 -20.29 -9.04
N ARG A 239 -19.39 -19.87 -9.89
CA ARG A 239 -19.29 -20.28 -11.29
C ARG A 239 -17.89 -20.81 -11.58
N GLY A 240 -17.79 -21.94 -12.26
CA GLY A 240 -16.54 -22.50 -12.74
C GLY A 240 -16.38 -22.34 -14.25
N TYR A 241 -15.15 -22.08 -14.73
CA TYR A 241 -14.81 -21.96 -16.14
C TYR A 241 -13.60 -22.84 -16.45
N LEU A 242 -13.62 -23.50 -17.60
CA LEU A 242 -12.42 -24.15 -18.14
C LEU A 242 -11.67 -23.17 -19.05
N PRO A 243 -10.34 -23.33 -19.19
CA PRO A 243 -9.59 -22.69 -20.25
C PRO A 243 -10.21 -22.99 -21.61
N ALA A 244 -10.16 -22.02 -22.50
CA ALA A 244 -10.59 -22.16 -23.87
C ALA A 244 -9.81 -23.29 -24.58
N SER A 245 -10.51 -24.28 -25.14
CA SER A 245 -9.86 -25.32 -25.94
C SER A 245 -9.33 -24.74 -27.26
N LYS A 246 -8.29 -25.37 -27.83
CA LYS A 246 -7.68 -24.96 -29.12
C LYS A 246 -8.70 -24.91 -30.27
N ASP A 247 -9.75 -25.73 -30.23
CA ASP A 247 -10.81 -25.76 -31.25
C ASP A 247 -11.80 -24.58 -31.12
N LEU A 248 -11.95 -24.02 -29.91
CA LEU A 248 -12.71 -22.80 -29.68
C LEU A 248 -11.93 -21.52 -30.04
N LYS A 249 -10.62 -21.58 -30.34
CA LYS A 249 -9.83 -20.39 -30.75
C LYS A 249 -10.41 -19.67 -31.97
N GLY A 250 -11.05 -20.41 -32.89
CA GLY A 250 -11.75 -19.82 -34.04
C GLY A 250 -13.10 -19.14 -33.70
N ASN A 251 -13.68 -19.42 -32.53
CA ASN A 251 -14.99 -18.91 -32.08
C ASN A 251 -14.90 -18.02 -30.81
N LEU A 252 -13.70 -17.82 -30.27
CA LEU A 252 -13.45 -16.95 -29.11
C LEU A 252 -13.20 -15.50 -29.47
N MET A 253 -12.87 -15.22 -30.74
CA MET A 253 -13.10 -13.91 -31.32
C MET A 253 -14.61 -13.76 -31.46
N ASP A 254 -15.22 -13.22 -30.39
CA ASP A 254 -16.61 -12.77 -30.43
C ASP A 254 -16.72 -11.84 -31.65
N SER A 255 -17.60 -12.15 -32.60
CA SER A 255 -17.81 -11.26 -33.75
C SER A 255 -18.14 -9.83 -33.28
N SER A 256 -18.65 -9.68 -32.05
CA SER A 256 -18.84 -8.41 -31.36
C SER A 256 -17.54 -7.70 -30.97
N ALA A 257 -16.53 -8.41 -30.45
CA ALA A 257 -15.24 -7.85 -30.03
C ALA A 257 -14.37 -7.46 -31.23
N GLU A 258 -14.37 -8.28 -32.28
CA GLU A 258 -13.76 -7.91 -33.56
C GLU A 258 -14.48 -6.72 -34.20
N GLN A 259 -15.82 -6.69 -34.19
CA GLN A 259 -16.58 -5.53 -34.65
C GLN A 259 -16.30 -4.28 -33.83
N ASP A 260 -16.12 -4.40 -32.52
CA ASP A 260 -15.77 -3.30 -31.64
C ASP A 260 -14.35 -2.80 -31.91
N LEU A 261 -13.38 -3.69 -32.12
CA LEU A 261 -12.02 -3.33 -32.53
C LEU A 261 -12.02 -2.67 -33.92
N ILE A 262 -12.76 -3.20 -34.88
CA ILE A 262 -12.93 -2.60 -36.21
C ILE A 262 -13.58 -1.22 -36.09
N ARG A 263 -14.57 -1.05 -35.21
CA ARG A 263 -15.22 0.23 -34.93
C ARG A 263 -14.24 1.21 -34.30
N GLU A 264 -13.44 0.78 -33.33
CA GLU A 264 -12.42 1.61 -32.68
C GLU A 264 -11.33 2.03 -33.68
N LEU A 265 -10.82 1.10 -34.49
CA LEU A 265 -9.85 1.38 -35.54
C LEU A 265 -10.43 2.30 -36.62
N SER A 266 -11.70 2.11 -36.99
CA SER A 266 -12.42 3.00 -37.91
C SER A 266 -12.59 4.40 -37.31
N GLN A 267 -12.91 4.50 -36.01
CA GLN A 267 -13.00 5.78 -35.30
C GLN A 267 -11.63 6.47 -35.24
N ARG A 268 -10.56 5.71 -34.94
CA ARG A 268 -9.19 6.22 -34.93
C ARG A 268 -8.75 6.70 -36.30
N ARG A 269 -9.07 5.96 -37.37
CA ARG A 269 -8.88 6.40 -38.77
C ARG A 269 -9.64 7.70 -39.05
N GLN A 270 -10.90 7.81 -38.62
CA GLN A 270 -11.69 9.03 -38.82
C GLN A 270 -11.10 10.21 -38.06
N ASN A 271 -10.61 10.01 -36.83
CA ASN A 271 -9.94 11.04 -36.04
C ASN A 271 -8.65 11.52 -36.73
N LEU A 272 -7.82 10.60 -37.25
CA LEU A 272 -6.61 10.95 -38.00
C LEU A 272 -6.92 11.69 -39.31
N LEU A 273 -8.01 11.34 -40.00
CA LEU A 273 -8.48 12.07 -41.19
C LEU A 273 -9.00 13.47 -40.86
N LEU A 274 -9.58 13.67 -39.68
CA LEU A 274 -9.97 14.99 -39.19
C LEU A 274 -8.73 15.81 -38.83
N GLU A 275 -7.74 15.20 -38.16
CA GLU A 275 -6.47 15.84 -37.83
C GLU A 275 -5.70 16.26 -39.09
N LEU A 276 -5.65 15.42 -40.12
CA LEU A 276 -5.05 15.75 -41.41
C LEU A 276 -5.78 16.90 -42.11
N ARG A 277 -7.11 16.91 -42.09
CA ARG A 277 -7.90 18.06 -42.59
C ARG A 277 -7.59 19.34 -41.84
N ASN A 278 -7.46 19.28 -40.51
CA ASN A 278 -7.07 20.44 -39.70
C ASN A 278 -5.67 20.96 -40.10
N TYR A 279 -4.70 20.07 -40.36
CA TYR A 279 -3.38 20.48 -40.83
C TYR A 279 -3.40 21.10 -42.23
N GLU A 280 -4.18 20.55 -43.16
CA GLU A 280 -4.33 21.10 -44.52
C GLU A 280 -5.02 22.47 -44.49
N GLU A 281 -6.05 22.65 -43.66
CA GLU A 281 -6.73 23.94 -43.48
C GLU A 281 -5.81 24.97 -42.84
N ASN A 282 -5.07 24.61 -41.79
CA ASN A 282 -4.10 25.48 -41.15
C ASN A 282 -2.98 25.92 -42.11
N ALA A 283 -2.51 25.03 -43.00
CA ALA A 283 -1.52 25.37 -44.03
C ALA A 283 -2.07 26.39 -45.06
N LYS A 284 -3.36 26.29 -45.42
CA LYS A 284 -4.02 27.24 -46.32
C LYS A 284 -4.24 28.61 -45.65
N VAL A 285 -4.60 28.62 -44.37
CA VAL A 285 -4.78 29.86 -43.57
C VAL A 285 -3.45 30.57 -43.33
N CYS A 286 -2.33 29.86 -43.21
CA CYS A 286 -1.01 30.48 -43.03
C CYS A 286 -0.56 31.32 -44.25
N LEU A 287 -1.14 31.11 -45.44
CA LEU A 287 -0.89 31.91 -46.65
C LEU A 287 -1.72 33.21 -46.71
N ILE A 288 -2.75 33.33 -45.88
CA ILE A 288 -3.68 34.47 -45.87
C ILE A 288 -3.58 35.12 -44.49
N SER A 289 -2.91 36.26 -44.39
CA SER A 289 -2.60 36.98 -43.16
C SER A 289 -3.81 37.65 -42.50
N ASN A 290 -4.92 36.93 -42.32
CA ASN A 290 -6.05 37.34 -41.50
C ASN A 290 -6.07 36.47 -40.24
N PHE A 291 -5.60 37.03 -39.12
CA PHE A 291 -5.72 36.40 -37.82
C PHE A 291 -7.20 36.41 -37.39
N GLY A 292 -7.91 35.31 -37.67
CA GLY A 292 -9.26 35.08 -37.15
C GLY A 292 -9.26 35.00 -35.62
N MET A 293 -10.40 35.34 -35.01
CA MET A 293 -10.61 35.16 -33.57
C MET A 293 -10.39 33.69 -33.18
N GLY A 294 -9.52 33.44 -32.20
CA GLY A 294 -9.22 32.10 -31.67
C GLY A 294 -7.90 31.46 -32.13
N VAL A 295 -7.15 32.07 -33.04
CA VAL A 295 -5.85 31.55 -33.50
C VAL A 295 -4.72 31.98 -32.53
N ILE A 296 -4.00 31.00 -31.97
CA ILE A 296 -2.83 31.22 -31.11
C ILE A 296 -1.55 31.27 -31.96
N PRO A 297 -0.59 32.17 -31.67
CA PRO A 297 0.72 32.13 -32.30
C PRO A 297 1.41 30.77 -32.10
N ALA A 298 1.87 30.15 -33.20
CA ALA A 298 2.52 28.84 -33.18
C ALA A 298 3.80 28.79 -32.31
N ASN A 299 4.41 29.94 -32.02
CA ASN A 299 5.58 30.06 -31.13
C ASN A 299 5.22 30.18 -29.64
N THR A 300 3.95 29.99 -29.26
CA THR A 300 3.53 30.04 -27.86
C THR A 300 4.08 28.83 -27.11
N GLN A 301 5.01 29.09 -26.19
CA GLN A 301 5.59 28.08 -25.32
C GLN A 301 5.14 28.31 -23.87
N LEU A 302 4.91 27.23 -23.13
CA LEU A 302 4.68 27.28 -21.69
C LEU A 302 6.03 27.32 -20.97
N GLN A 303 6.24 28.36 -20.18
CA GLN A 303 7.31 28.42 -19.19
C GLN A 303 6.71 28.10 -17.82
N THR A 304 7.40 27.29 -17.03
CA THR A 304 6.96 26.92 -15.70
C THR A 304 8.13 26.98 -14.74
N ALA A 305 7.92 27.54 -13.56
CA ALA A 305 8.91 27.55 -12.48
C ALA A 305 8.26 27.12 -11.16
N LEU A 306 8.98 26.30 -10.40
CA LEU A 306 8.61 25.84 -9.06
C LEU A 306 9.39 26.66 -8.03
N SER A 307 8.69 27.22 -7.05
CA SER A 307 9.31 27.96 -5.95
C SER A 307 8.61 27.69 -4.64
N VAL A 308 9.33 27.78 -3.53
CA VAL A 308 8.75 27.69 -2.19
C VAL A 308 8.33 29.10 -1.74
N ARG A 309 7.13 29.20 -1.14
CA ARG A 309 6.64 30.44 -0.53
C ARG A 309 6.46 30.26 0.97
N PRO A 310 7.12 31.10 1.81
CA PRO A 310 6.90 31.09 3.24
C PRO A 310 5.47 31.56 3.57
N ALA A 311 5.02 31.27 4.79
CA ALA A 311 3.70 31.70 5.24
C ALA A 311 3.59 33.23 5.26
N SER A 312 2.45 33.74 4.80
CA SER A 312 2.04 35.15 4.94
C SER A 312 0.82 35.24 5.86
N GLU A 313 0.40 36.45 6.24
CA GLU A 313 -0.80 36.67 7.05
C GLU A 313 -2.09 36.08 6.42
N VAL A 314 -2.11 35.89 5.10
CA VAL A 314 -3.28 35.48 4.32
C VAL A 314 -3.20 34.01 3.86
N GLN A 315 -2.00 33.46 3.72
CA GLN A 315 -1.80 32.10 3.18
C GLN A 315 -0.74 31.33 3.96
N LYS A 316 -1.05 30.05 4.24
CA LYS A 316 -0.07 29.09 4.75
C LYS A 316 1.08 28.91 3.76
N ALA A 317 2.24 28.53 4.29
CA ALA A 317 3.41 28.24 3.49
C ALA A 317 3.10 27.10 2.50
N HIS A 318 3.53 27.25 1.25
CA HIS A 318 3.18 26.32 0.18
C HIS A 318 4.25 26.30 -0.92
N VAL A 319 4.24 25.25 -1.73
CA VAL A 319 5.00 25.20 -2.98
C VAL A 319 4.14 25.84 -4.06
N GLU A 320 4.69 26.85 -4.74
CA GLU A 320 4.07 27.57 -5.85
C GLU A 320 4.60 27.03 -7.18
N LEU A 321 3.67 26.63 -8.05
CA LEU A 321 3.96 26.40 -9.46
C LEU A 321 3.50 27.63 -10.26
N SER A 322 4.46 28.41 -10.72
CA SER A 322 4.22 29.54 -11.63
C SER A 322 4.26 29.07 -13.08
N ILE A 323 3.32 29.57 -13.89
CA ILE A 323 3.17 29.21 -15.30
C ILE A 323 2.94 30.47 -16.10
N SER A 324 3.75 30.69 -17.13
CA SER A 324 3.70 31.87 -17.98
C SER A 324 3.83 31.50 -19.45
N THR A 325 3.34 32.37 -20.33
CA THR A 325 3.66 32.32 -21.76
C THR A 325 4.33 33.64 -22.16
N PRO A 326 5.21 33.63 -23.18
CA PRO A 326 5.85 34.84 -23.70
C PRO A 326 4.86 35.85 -24.30
N ASN A 327 3.71 35.37 -24.79
CA ASN A 327 2.81 36.11 -25.68
C ASN A 327 1.55 36.68 -24.99
N GLY A 328 1.38 36.55 -23.67
CA GLY A 328 0.21 37.06 -22.96
C GLY A 328 -0.12 36.34 -21.65
N ARG A 329 -1.21 36.72 -20.97
CA ARG A 329 -1.65 36.09 -19.71
C ARG A 329 -2.51 34.84 -19.96
N LEU A 330 -2.10 33.71 -19.37
CA LEU A 330 -2.92 32.50 -19.21
C LEU A 330 -4.00 32.73 -18.14
N TYR A 331 -5.25 32.33 -18.43
CA TYR A 331 -6.32 32.28 -17.42
C TYR A 331 -6.93 30.88 -17.38
N TYR A 332 -6.92 30.29 -16.19
CA TYR A 332 -7.32 28.91 -15.88
C TYR A 332 -8.82 28.65 -16.11
N ALA A 333 -9.16 27.38 -16.39
CA ALA A 333 -10.54 26.87 -16.36
C ALA A 333 -11.08 26.65 -14.92
N HIS A 334 -10.29 26.93 -13.88
CA HIS A 334 -10.74 27.06 -12.49
C HIS A 334 -10.02 28.26 -11.85
N PHE A 335 -10.78 29.22 -11.33
CA PHE A 335 -10.34 30.48 -10.71
C PHE A 335 -9.24 30.28 -9.65
N PHE A 336 -7.96 30.29 -10.01
CA PHE A 336 -6.84 30.77 -9.19
C PHE A 336 -5.61 30.93 -10.10
N SER A 337 -4.96 32.10 -10.08
CA SER A 337 -3.71 32.35 -10.82
C SER A 337 -2.49 31.60 -10.25
N GLN A 338 -2.68 30.90 -9.13
CA GLN A 338 -1.67 30.17 -8.37
C GLN A 338 -2.25 28.84 -7.91
N VAL A 339 -1.57 27.73 -8.21
CA VAL A 339 -1.89 26.43 -7.62
C VAL A 339 -1.08 26.31 -6.34
N CYS A 340 -1.71 26.55 -5.18
CA CYS A 340 -1.09 26.29 -3.88
C CYS A 340 -1.13 24.79 -3.61
N ILE A 341 0.04 24.18 -3.44
CA ILE A 341 0.19 22.75 -3.27
C ILE A 341 0.65 22.45 -1.84
N CYS A 342 -0.09 21.58 -1.14
CA CYS A 342 0.29 21.08 0.17
C CYS A 342 0.12 19.55 0.19
N PHE A 343 1.24 18.81 0.25
CA PHE A 343 1.25 17.35 0.15
C PHE A 343 1.89 16.66 1.35
N ILE A 344 1.52 15.38 1.50
CA ILE A 344 2.01 14.43 2.49
C ILE A 344 2.92 13.41 1.76
N LYS A 345 4.22 13.53 2.05
CA LYS A 345 5.31 12.53 1.98
C LYS A 345 6.02 12.07 0.67
N ILE A 346 5.55 12.24 -0.57
CA ILE A 346 6.20 11.54 -1.74
C ILE A 346 6.60 12.44 -2.93
N LEU A 347 7.53 11.95 -3.76
CA LEU A 347 7.98 12.47 -5.06
C LEU A 347 6.90 12.22 -6.14
N PHE A 348 6.26 13.27 -6.64
CA PHE A 348 5.12 13.17 -7.57
C PHE A 348 5.44 13.71 -8.96
N PHE A 349 4.94 13.02 -9.98
CA PHE A 349 4.80 13.54 -11.34
C PHE A 349 3.44 14.22 -11.49
N PHE A 350 3.46 15.49 -11.88
CA PHE A 350 2.27 16.23 -12.28
C PHE A 350 2.08 16.08 -13.77
N HIS A 351 0.98 15.48 -14.18
CA HIS A 351 0.44 15.70 -15.52
C HIS A 351 -0.56 16.84 -15.43
N LEU A 352 -0.16 18.00 -15.92
CA LEU A 352 -1.01 19.18 -15.93
C LEU A 352 -1.48 19.43 -17.35
N THR A 353 -2.79 19.52 -17.50
CA THR A 353 -3.49 19.81 -18.75
C THR A 353 -4.00 21.24 -18.67
N PHE A 354 -3.49 22.10 -19.54
CA PHE A 354 -3.77 23.54 -19.53
C PHE A 354 -4.55 23.97 -20.76
N THR A 355 -5.54 24.82 -20.57
CA THR A 355 -6.33 25.37 -21.67
C THR A 355 -5.95 26.83 -21.88
N TYR A 356 -5.46 27.20 -23.07
CA TYR A 356 -5.12 28.58 -23.42
C TYR A 356 -6.29 29.30 -24.08
N PHE A 357 -6.48 30.59 -23.78
CA PHE A 357 -7.58 31.42 -24.25
C PHE A 357 -7.13 32.80 -24.76
N VAL A 358 -7.86 33.31 -25.76
CA VAL A 358 -7.89 34.73 -26.19
C VAL A 358 -9.32 35.24 -25.99
N TYR A 359 -9.49 36.45 -25.42
CA TYR A 359 -10.80 37.07 -25.14
C TYR A 359 -11.79 36.86 -26.30
N SER A 360 -12.95 36.26 -26.01
CA SER A 360 -14.09 35.94 -26.91
C SER A 360 -14.01 34.69 -27.83
N SER A 361 -13.08 33.76 -27.61
CA SER A 361 -13.06 32.49 -28.37
C SER A 361 -13.97 31.38 -27.78
N THR A 362 -14.57 30.56 -28.65
CA THR A 362 -15.31 29.33 -28.30
C THR A 362 -14.48 28.05 -28.45
N GLN A 363 -13.28 28.15 -29.05
CA GLN A 363 -12.32 27.05 -29.22
C GLN A 363 -10.99 27.38 -28.53
N PHE A 364 -10.36 26.36 -27.94
CA PHE A 364 -9.17 26.52 -27.10
C PHE A 364 -8.12 25.45 -27.40
N HIS A 365 -6.85 25.80 -27.19
CA HIS A 365 -5.75 24.83 -27.25
C HIS A 365 -5.47 24.25 -25.87
N VAL A 366 -5.28 22.94 -25.85
CA VAL A 366 -4.88 22.21 -24.65
C VAL A 366 -3.39 21.91 -24.74
N PHE A 367 -2.62 22.43 -23.80
CA PHE A 367 -1.20 22.15 -23.63
C PHE A 367 -1.01 21.19 -22.47
N GLU A 368 -0.26 20.11 -22.71
CA GLU A 368 0.10 19.14 -21.68
C GLU A 368 1.57 19.35 -21.29
N ILE A 369 1.83 19.47 -19.99
CA ILE A 369 3.19 19.54 -19.46
C ILE A 369 3.33 18.63 -18.26
N THR A 370 4.49 17.98 -18.18
CA THR A 370 4.86 17.14 -17.04
C THR A 370 5.94 17.81 -16.23
N ARG A 371 5.70 17.99 -14.93
CA ARG A 371 6.72 18.47 -13.98
C ARG A 371 6.83 17.51 -12.81
N GLN A 372 8.04 17.38 -12.29
CA GLN A 372 8.35 16.51 -11.17
C GLN A 372 8.66 17.37 -9.96
N LEU A 373 7.99 17.12 -8.83
CA LEU A 373 8.37 17.72 -7.56
C LEU A 373 9.46 16.86 -6.89
N PRO A 374 10.58 17.47 -6.46
CA PRO A 374 11.56 16.78 -5.64
C PRO A 374 10.97 16.26 -4.32
N ARG A 375 11.60 15.21 -3.76
CA ARG A 375 11.10 14.47 -2.60
C ARG A 375 10.95 15.37 -1.37
N PHE A 376 11.91 16.27 -1.17
CA PHE A 376 11.97 17.19 -0.04
C PHE A 376 11.58 18.62 -0.45
N SER A 377 10.59 18.76 -1.34
CA SER A 377 10.07 20.05 -1.82
C SER A 377 9.41 20.92 -0.74
N MET A 378 9.04 20.34 0.41
CA MET A 378 8.40 21.05 1.52
C MET A 378 9.38 21.63 2.56
N TYR A 379 10.65 21.75 2.18
CA TYR A 379 11.73 22.26 3.04
C TYR A 379 12.39 23.45 2.36
N ASP A 380 12.24 24.63 2.96
CA ASP A 380 12.79 25.88 2.43
C ASP A 380 14.16 26.14 3.05
N ILE A 381 15.13 26.55 2.24
CA ILE A 381 16.49 26.84 2.74
C ILE A 381 16.50 28.16 3.50
N THR A 382 17.14 28.17 4.67
CA THR A 382 17.25 29.37 5.52
C THR A 382 18.70 29.70 5.80
N ALA A 383 19.07 30.96 5.54
CA ALA A 383 20.42 31.48 5.81
C ALA A 383 20.65 31.80 7.30
N ASP A 384 19.59 32.10 8.06
CA ASP A 384 19.70 32.53 9.47
C ASP A 384 19.45 31.40 10.47
N SER A 385 20.52 30.95 11.13
CA SER A 385 20.53 29.92 12.18
C SER A 385 20.33 30.50 13.60
N SER A 386 19.43 31.47 13.78
CA SER A 386 19.18 32.05 15.11
C SER A 386 18.32 31.17 16.04
N ALA A 387 17.64 30.17 15.48
CA ALA A 387 16.82 29.22 16.23
C ALA A 387 17.69 28.16 16.95
N ALA A 388 17.24 27.71 18.11
CA ALA A 388 17.89 26.62 18.83
C ALA A 388 17.92 25.36 17.94
N PRO A 389 19.06 24.65 17.86
CA PRO A 389 19.16 23.45 17.05
C PRO A 389 18.21 22.36 17.58
N PRO A 390 17.66 21.51 16.69
CA PRO A 390 16.85 20.36 17.07
C PRO A 390 17.59 19.48 18.08
N THR A 391 16.81 18.87 18.98
CA THR A 391 17.34 17.94 19.98
C THR A 391 17.64 16.58 19.39
N GLY A 392 16.84 16.15 18.40
CA GLY A 392 17.05 14.91 17.68
C GLY A 392 18.20 14.99 16.67
N TRP A 393 18.98 13.92 16.59
CA TRP A 393 20.09 13.82 15.64
C TRP A 393 20.36 12.38 15.20
N VAL A 394 20.95 12.27 14.01
CA VAL A 394 21.47 11.03 13.43
C VAL A 394 22.83 11.31 12.82
N THR A 395 23.80 10.47 13.13
CA THR A 395 25.17 10.60 12.65
C THR A 395 25.65 9.28 12.07
N PHE A 396 26.27 9.36 10.88
CA PHE A 396 26.86 8.23 10.18
C PHE A 396 28.05 8.71 9.36
N SER A 397 28.91 7.79 8.95
CA SER A 397 30.09 8.10 8.13
C SER A 397 29.92 7.57 6.72
N ILE A 398 30.26 8.39 5.73
CA ILE A 398 30.29 7.99 4.32
C ILE A 398 31.71 8.10 3.77
N ASN A 399 32.06 7.22 2.84
CA ASN A 399 33.32 7.27 2.11
C ASN A 399 33.11 7.88 0.73
N ASP A 400 32.64 9.13 0.68
CA ASP A 400 32.29 9.81 -0.56
C ASP A 400 32.67 11.29 -0.54
N ARG A 401 32.72 11.90 -1.73
CA ARG A 401 33.12 13.30 -1.88
C ARG A 401 31.98 14.23 -1.43
N PRO A 402 32.26 15.32 -0.69
CA PRO A 402 31.24 16.31 -0.29
C PRO A 402 30.42 16.86 -1.46
N GLN A 403 31.04 17.02 -2.64
CA GLN A 403 30.37 17.48 -3.86
C GLN A 403 29.23 16.55 -4.32
N ARG A 404 29.28 15.25 -4.04
CA ARG A 404 28.16 14.36 -4.33
C ARG A 404 26.97 14.60 -3.41
N VAL A 405 27.21 14.93 -2.15
CA VAL A 405 26.17 15.32 -1.20
C VAL A 405 25.52 16.63 -1.64
N VAL A 406 26.33 17.58 -2.12
CA VAL A 406 25.84 18.83 -2.72
C VAL A 406 24.98 18.57 -3.96
N MET A 407 25.40 17.68 -4.85
CA MET A 407 24.58 17.26 -6.00
C MET A 407 23.25 16.63 -5.56
N TRP A 408 23.28 15.78 -4.53
CA TRP A 408 22.07 15.18 -3.97
C TRP A 408 21.11 16.22 -3.40
N LEU A 409 21.61 17.22 -2.67
CA LEU A 409 20.81 18.34 -2.16
C LEU A 409 20.12 19.09 -3.30
N ASN A 410 20.88 19.46 -4.34
CA ASN A 410 20.36 20.18 -5.50
C ASN A 410 19.33 19.39 -6.33
N GLN A 411 19.33 18.05 -6.28
CA GLN A 411 18.34 17.23 -6.98
C GLN A 411 17.07 16.96 -6.17
N ASN A 412 17.18 16.90 -4.84
CA ASN A 412 16.08 16.44 -3.98
C ASN A 412 15.35 17.55 -3.21
N PHE A 413 15.90 18.76 -3.19
CA PHE A 413 15.31 19.96 -2.59
C PHE A 413 15.01 21.03 -3.65
N LEU A 414 14.09 21.95 -3.32
CA LEU A 414 13.81 23.12 -4.14
C LEU A 414 14.70 24.28 -3.66
N LEU A 415 15.84 24.48 -4.32
CA LEU A 415 16.82 25.51 -3.97
C LEU A 415 16.77 26.67 -4.97
N PRO A 416 16.57 27.94 -4.53
CA PRO A 416 16.47 29.10 -5.44
C PRO A 416 17.75 29.39 -6.22
N GLU A 417 18.87 29.39 -5.50
CA GLU A 417 20.24 29.40 -6.04
C GLU A 417 20.86 28.12 -5.49
N GLY A 418 21.36 27.24 -6.35
CA GLY A 418 21.90 25.95 -5.92
C GLY A 418 22.94 26.12 -4.82
N VAL A 419 23.06 25.12 -3.95
CA VAL A 419 23.99 25.19 -2.82
C VAL A 419 25.35 24.64 -3.26
N ASP A 420 26.44 25.24 -2.78
CA ASP A 420 27.84 24.83 -3.05
C ASP A 420 28.49 24.06 -1.89
N SER A 421 27.86 24.05 -0.72
CA SER A 421 28.32 23.41 0.53
C SER A 421 27.36 22.30 1.00
N PRO A 422 27.87 21.19 1.58
CA PRO A 422 27.00 20.19 2.18
C PRO A 422 26.28 20.69 3.46
N ASP A 423 26.75 21.80 4.04
CA ASP A 423 26.18 22.39 5.24
C ASP A 423 24.98 23.28 4.88
N ALA A 424 23.78 22.81 5.18
CA ALA A 424 22.54 23.50 4.85
C ALA A 424 21.49 23.34 5.97
N THR A 425 20.74 24.41 6.20
CA THR A 425 19.64 24.42 7.18
C THR A 425 18.34 24.77 6.48
N PHE A 426 17.29 24.02 6.82
CA PHE A 426 15.98 24.10 6.20
C PHE A 426 14.86 24.24 7.22
N ASN A 427 13.80 24.93 6.84
CA ASN A 427 12.55 25.01 7.60
C ASN A 427 11.45 24.16 6.95
N SER A 428 10.81 23.33 7.76
CA SER A 428 9.65 22.55 7.35
C SER A 428 8.41 23.42 7.21
N LEU A 429 7.82 23.43 6.01
CA LEU A 429 6.58 24.16 5.72
C LEU A 429 5.34 23.50 6.34
N ARG A 430 5.45 22.24 6.80
CA ARG A 430 4.31 21.47 7.34
C ARG A 430 4.03 21.75 8.82
N GLY A 431 5.06 22.02 9.61
CA GLY A 431 4.94 22.02 11.08
C GLY A 431 5.96 22.86 11.84
N GLY A 432 6.76 23.69 11.16
CA GLY A 432 7.70 24.62 11.81
C GLY A 432 8.95 23.97 12.42
N GLY A 433 9.29 22.74 12.03
CA GLY A 433 10.52 22.06 12.46
C GLY A 433 11.74 22.44 11.61
N LEU A 434 12.90 22.57 12.26
CA LEU A 434 14.18 22.80 11.61
C LEU A 434 14.81 21.46 11.18
N LEU A 435 15.45 21.46 10.02
CA LEU A 435 16.33 20.39 9.55
C LEU A 435 17.71 21.00 9.30
N SER A 436 18.75 20.48 9.94
CA SER A 436 20.13 20.89 9.67
C SER A 436 20.94 19.69 9.19
N ILE A 437 21.63 19.86 8.07
CA ILE A 437 22.51 18.87 7.45
C ILE A 437 23.92 19.45 7.52
N SER A 438 24.86 18.65 8.02
CA SER A 438 26.27 19.04 8.08
C SER A 438 27.19 17.86 7.76
N MET A 439 28.33 18.14 7.12
CA MET A 439 29.34 17.13 6.80
C MET A 439 30.71 17.56 7.29
N ALA A 440 31.28 16.80 8.22
CA ALA A 440 32.63 17.02 8.72
C ALA A 440 33.68 16.56 7.70
N SER A 441 34.90 17.09 7.84
CA SER A 441 36.04 16.80 6.94
C SER A 441 36.49 15.34 6.95
N ASN A 442 36.14 14.57 7.99
CA ASN A 442 36.38 13.13 8.11
C ASN A 442 35.33 12.26 7.39
N GLY A 443 34.37 12.87 6.68
CA GLY A 443 33.28 12.15 5.99
C GLY A 443 32.07 11.82 6.88
N GLN A 444 32.04 12.30 8.13
CA GLN A 444 30.91 12.12 9.03
C GLN A 444 29.80 13.11 8.71
N ILE A 445 28.60 12.61 8.42
CA ILE A 445 27.39 13.41 8.21
C ILE A 445 26.58 13.42 9.50
N THR A 446 26.12 14.61 9.90
CA THR A 446 25.19 14.78 11.01
C THR A 446 23.91 15.45 10.50
N LEU A 447 22.79 14.74 10.66
CA LEU A 447 21.44 15.21 10.38
C LEU A 447 20.78 15.58 11.71
N ARG A 448 20.37 16.82 11.89
CA ARG A 448 19.63 17.29 13.08
C ARG A 448 18.19 17.59 12.72
N THR A 449 17.27 16.86 13.33
CA THR A 449 15.82 17.05 13.20
C THR A 449 15.12 16.33 14.36
N ASP A 450 14.00 16.89 14.83
CA ASP A 450 13.17 16.22 15.84
C ASP A 450 12.22 15.17 15.22
N ASP A 451 12.12 15.09 13.89
CA ASP A 451 11.29 14.13 13.16
C ASP A 451 12.10 12.89 12.73
N ILE A 452 11.86 11.76 13.39
CA ILE A 452 12.53 10.49 13.11
C ILE A 452 12.18 9.91 11.72
N ASP A 453 10.98 10.15 11.22
CA ASP A 453 10.56 9.67 9.90
C ASP A 453 11.33 10.43 8.81
N LEU A 454 11.46 11.75 8.96
CA LEU A 454 12.26 12.59 8.06
C LEU A 454 13.74 12.17 8.07
N ALA A 455 14.32 11.95 9.26
CA ALA A 455 15.70 11.48 9.37
C ALA A 455 15.91 10.15 8.61
N GLY A 456 14.97 9.20 8.76
CA GLY A 456 14.99 7.94 8.02
C GLY A 456 14.92 8.16 6.51
N ASP A 457 14.01 9.00 6.02
CA ASP A 457 13.87 9.28 4.59
C ASP A 457 15.12 9.95 3.99
N LEU A 458 15.78 10.85 4.72
CA LEU A 458 17.05 11.46 4.32
C LEU A 458 18.17 10.42 4.24
N VAL A 459 18.31 9.57 5.26
CA VAL A 459 19.32 8.50 5.27
C VAL A 459 19.12 7.53 4.11
N GLN A 460 17.89 7.03 3.92
CA GLN A 460 17.58 6.08 2.84
C GLN A 460 17.81 6.70 1.46
N SER A 461 17.32 7.92 1.22
CA SER A 461 17.49 8.57 -0.08
C SER A 461 18.95 8.93 -0.40
N LEU A 462 19.74 9.33 0.60
CA LEU A 462 21.16 9.58 0.43
C LEU A 462 21.92 8.28 0.12
N ALA A 463 21.64 7.20 0.86
CA ALA A 463 22.27 5.91 0.63
C ALA A 463 21.95 5.34 -0.76
N THR A 464 20.69 5.43 -1.21
CA THR A 464 20.30 5.04 -2.58
C THR A 464 21.04 5.87 -3.64
N PHE A 465 21.15 7.18 -3.44
CA PHE A 465 21.83 8.07 -4.39
C PHE A 465 23.34 7.81 -4.49
N LEU A 466 23.98 7.46 -3.37
CA LEU A 466 25.40 7.11 -3.30
C LEU A 466 25.67 5.63 -3.62
N ALA A 467 24.62 4.81 -3.79
CA ALA A 467 24.69 3.36 -3.96
C ALA A 467 25.44 2.66 -2.80
N ILE A 468 25.11 3.04 -1.56
CA ILE A 468 25.63 2.41 -0.34
C ILE A 468 24.76 1.21 0.02
N GLU A 469 25.35 0.02 0.07
CA GLU A 469 24.65 -1.22 0.44
C GLU A 469 24.43 -1.34 1.96
N ASP A 470 25.47 -1.11 2.76
CA ASP A 470 25.45 -1.24 4.22
C ASP A 470 25.79 0.10 4.89
N LEU A 471 24.90 0.61 5.75
CA LEU A 471 25.13 1.84 6.52
C LEU A 471 24.68 1.69 7.97
N SER A 472 25.64 1.81 8.88
CA SER A 472 25.39 1.95 10.32
C SER A 472 25.25 3.42 10.70
N ALA A 473 24.30 3.72 11.58
CA ALA A 473 24.10 5.06 12.14
C ALA A 473 23.94 5.01 13.66
N GLU A 474 24.39 6.09 14.31
CA GLU A 474 24.07 6.42 15.68
C GLU A 474 22.99 7.51 15.69
N ALA A 475 22.03 7.41 16.59
CA ALA A 475 20.91 8.33 16.65
C ALA A 475 20.44 8.56 18.08
N ASP A 476 19.94 9.75 18.37
CA ASP A 476 19.19 10.01 19.61
C ASP A 476 18.02 10.95 19.34
N PHE A 477 16.83 10.55 19.84
CA PHE A 477 15.59 11.31 19.75
C PHE A 477 14.92 11.35 21.13
N PRO A 478 15.36 12.22 22.05
CA PRO A 478 14.96 12.17 23.46
C PRO A 478 13.45 12.25 23.69
N ARG A 479 12.77 13.18 23.00
CA ARG A 479 11.30 13.33 23.11
C ARG A 479 10.57 12.07 22.66
N TYR A 480 10.93 11.56 21.49
CA TYR A 480 10.32 10.36 20.92
C TYR A 480 10.54 9.11 21.78
N PHE A 481 11.75 8.95 22.35
CA PHE A 481 12.05 7.80 23.20
C PHE A 481 11.32 7.83 24.54
N GLU A 482 11.07 9.02 25.11
CA GLU A 482 10.28 9.14 26.34
C GLU A 482 8.79 8.83 26.10
N GLU A 483 8.25 9.26 24.95
CA GLU A 483 6.90 8.86 24.51
C GLU A 483 6.81 7.34 24.35
N LEU A 484 7.77 6.72 23.66
CA LEU A 484 7.82 5.26 23.48
C LEU A 484 7.92 4.51 24.82
N ARG A 485 8.68 5.05 25.78
CA ARG A 485 8.82 4.47 27.13
C ARG A 485 7.48 4.46 27.87
N THR A 486 6.71 5.53 27.71
CA THR A 486 5.34 5.63 28.24
C THR A 486 4.44 4.59 27.58
N THR A 487 4.44 4.48 26.25
CA THR A 487 3.66 3.48 25.52
C THR A 487 3.98 2.04 25.93
N LEU A 488 5.26 1.69 26.14
CA LEU A 488 5.65 0.36 26.60
C LEU A 488 5.09 0.04 28.00
N THR A 489 5.03 1.04 28.88
CA THR A 489 4.46 0.88 30.23
C THR A 489 2.94 0.65 30.14
N GLU A 490 2.24 1.40 29.29
CA GLU A 490 0.80 1.23 29.04
C GLU A 490 0.47 -0.15 28.45
N VAL A 491 1.35 -0.72 27.61
CA VAL A 491 1.14 -2.06 27.04
C VAL A 491 1.06 -3.12 28.15
N ASP A 492 1.92 -3.06 29.16
CA ASP A 492 1.88 -4.01 30.28
C ASP A 492 0.60 -3.85 31.12
N GLU A 493 0.16 -2.61 31.35
CA GLU A 493 -1.09 -2.32 32.04
C GLU A 493 -2.30 -2.88 31.27
N PHE A 494 -2.37 -2.62 29.96
CA PHE A 494 -3.45 -3.09 29.10
C PHE A 494 -3.49 -4.62 29.01
N HIS A 495 -2.35 -5.31 29.00
CA HIS A 495 -2.29 -6.77 29.06
C HIS A 495 -2.86 -7.30 30.38
N SER A 496 -2.47 -6.70 31.51
CA SER A 496 -2.98 -7.08 32.84
C SER A 496 -4.49 -6.91 32.94
N VAL A 497 -5.02 -5.78 32.47
CA VAL A 497 -6.47 -5.52 32.44
C VAL A 497 -7.19 -6.48 31.49
N HIS A 498 -6.64 -6.73 30.30
CA HIS A 498 -7.22 -7.67 29.33
C HIS A 498 -7.33 -9.09 29.89
N GLN A 499 -6.29 -9.57 30.58
CA GLN A 499 -6.29 -10.91 31.20
C GLN A 499 -7.36 -11.03 32.28
N LYS A 500 -7.47 -10.02 33.16
CA LYS A 500 -8.49 -9.98 34.23
C LYS A 500 -9.92 -9.96 33.67
N LEU A 501 -10.19 -9.12 32.68
CA LEU A 501 -11.49 -9.04 32.02
C LEU A 501 -11.84 -10.35 31.29
N THR A 502 -10.85 -10.99 30.67
CA THR A 502 -11.07 -12.27 29.97
C THR A 502 -11.43 -13.40 30.94
N ALA A 503 -10.77 -13.46 32.11
CA ALA A 503 -11.12 -14.41 33.16
C ALA A 503 -12.53 -14.14 33.72
N ALA A 504 -12.84 -12.90 34.08
CA ALA A 504 -14.15 -12.52 34.60
C ALA A 504 -15.28 -12.85 33.61
N MET A 505 -15.11 -12.55 32.33
CA MET A 505 -16.11 -12.85 31.30
C MET A 505 -16.30 -14.36 31.07
N ALA A 506 -15.24 -15.17 31.25
CA ALA A 506 -15.34 -16.63 31.17
C ALA A 506 -16.20 -17.18 32.33
N ASP A 507 -16.00 -16.67 33.55
CA ASP A 507 -16.79 -17.04 34.72
C ASP A 507 -18.27 -16.64 34.55
N HIS A 508 -18.54 -15.42 34.09
CA HIS A 508 -19.91 -14.98 33.77
C HIS A 508 -20.56 -15.84 32.67
N SER A 509 -19.80 -16.23 31.65
CA SER A 509 -20.30 -17.11 30.57
C SER A 509 -20.66 -18.51 31.09
N ASN A 510 -19.86 -19.05 32.02
CA ASN A 510 -20.16 -20.32 32.68
C ASN A 510 -21.41 -20.21 33.57
N TYR A 511 -21.55 -19.12 34.31
CA TYR A 511 -22.73 -18.86 35.14
C TYR A 511 -24.01 -18.73 34.30
N ILE A 512 -23.95 -17.99 33.18
CA ILE A 512 -25.07 -17.85 32.23
C ILE A 512 -25.48 -19.23 31.69
N ARG A 513 -24.53 -20.08 31.29
CA ARG A 513 -24.83 -21.44 30.79
C ARG A 513 -25.54 -22.27 31.84
N ASN A 514 -25.06 -22.27 33.09
CA ASN A 514 -25.68 -23.01 34.19
C ASN A 514 -27.10 -22.49 34.48
N MET A 515 -27.28 -21.17 34.47
CA MET A 515 -28.57 -20.55 34.75
C MET A 515 -29.58 -20.76 33.62
N LEU A 516 -29.15 -20.84 32.36
CA LEU A 516 -30.00 -21.25 31.24
C LEU A 516 -30.54 -22.67 31.43
N VAL A 517 -29.68 -23.60 31.88
CA VAL A 517 -30.11 -24.98 32.19
C VAL A 517 -31.15 -24.98 33.32
N GLN A 518 -30.93 -24.22 34.39
CA GLN A 518 -31.89 -24.10 35.49
C GLN A 518 -33.21 -23.43 35.08
N ALA A 519 -33.16 -22.43 34.20
CA ALA A 519 -34.35 -21.77 33.68
C ALA A 519 -35.18 -22.73 32.81
N GLU A 520 -34.50 -23.56 32.01
CA GLU A 520 -35.15 -24.57 31.17
C GLU A 520 -35.75 -25.71 32.01
N ASP A 521 -35.06 -26.16 33.05
CA ASP A 521 -35.59 -27.16 33.99
C ASP A 521 -36.86 -26.66 34.69
N ALA A 522 -36.84 -25.43 35.21
CA ALA A 522 -38.03 -24.79 35.79
C ALA A 522 -39.18 -24.65 34.77
N ARG A 523 -38.86 -24.38 33.50
CA ARG A 523 -39.84 -24.32 32.40
C ARG A 523 -40.46 -25.69 32.14
N LEU A 524 -39.66 -26.75 32.12
CA LEU A 524 -40.12 -28.14 31.90
C LEU A 524 -40.98 -28.63 33.06
N MET A 525 -40.68 -28.24 34.30
CA MET A 525 -41.48 -28.56 35.49
C MET A 525 -42.75 -27.68 35.66
N GLY A 526 -42.94 -26.67 34.81
CA GLY A 526 -44.07 -25.73 34.91
C GLY A 526 -43.96 -24.70 36.05
N ASP A 527 -42.80 -24.59 36.71
CA ASP A 527 -42.55 -23.57 37.74
C ASP A 527 -42.20 -22.21 37.10
N ILE A 528 -43.26 -21.49 36.73
CA ILE A 528 -43.17 -20.16 36.10
C ILE A 528 -42.50 -19.13 37.02
N THR A 529 -42.63 -19.28 38.34
CA THR A 529 -42.05 -18.37 39.33
C THR A 529 -40.53 -18.43 39.32
N THR A 530 -39.97 -19.64 39.42
CA THR A 530 -38.52 -19.86 39.38
C THR A 530 -37.98 -19.54 37.99
N MET A 531 -38.69 -19.91 36.92
CA MET A 531 -38.33 -19.55 35.55
C MET A 531 -38.18 -18.02 35.39
N LYS A 532 -39.18 -17.23 35.80
CA LYS A 532 -39.13 -15.75 35.73
C LYS A 532 -38.04 -15.15 36.62
N LYS A 533 -37.68 -15.81 37.73
CA LYS A 533 -36.55 -15.39 38.56
C LYS A 533 -35.23 -15.59 37.82
N ARG A 534 -35.00 -16.76 37.23
CA ARG A 534 -33.79 -17.06 36.45
C ARG A 534 -33.65 -16.18 35.21
N TYR A 535 -34.74 -15.86 34.52
CA TYR A 535 -34.68 -14.91 33.40
C TYR A 535 -34.35 -13.47 33.81
N ARG A 536 -34.77 -13.02 35.01
CA ARG A 536 -34.36 -11.71 35.55
C ARG A 536 -32.88 -11.68 35.87
N GLU A 537 -32.37 -12.72 36.54
CA GLU A 537 -30.95 -12.88 36.82
C GLU A 537 -30.12 -12.96 35.52
N LEU A 538 -30.59 -13.69 34.49
CA LEU A 538 -30.00 -13.71 33.15
C LEU A 538 -29.95 -12.32 32.51
N TYR A 539 -31.02 -11.54 32.64
CA TYR A 539 -31.10 -10.20 32.07
C TYR A 539 -30.07 -9.25 32.71
N ASP A 540 -29.95 -9.27 34.04
CA ASP A 540 -28.96 -8.46 34.75
C ASP A 540 -27.53 -8.87 34.38
N LEU A 541 -27.25 -10.17 34.36
CA LEU A 541 -25.93 -10.68 33.99
C LEU A 541 -25.56 -10.40 32.53
N ASN A 542 -26.54 -10.45 31.61
CA ASN A 542 -26.29 -10.09 30.22
C ASN A 542 -26.00 -8.59 30.07
N ARG A 543 -26.68 -7.72 30.82
CA ARG A 543 -26.38 -6.28 30.84
C ARG A 543 -24.96 -6.03 31.33
N ASP A 544 -24.55 -6.71 32.40
CA ASP A 544 -23.23 -6.55 32.99
C ASP A 544 -22.14 -7.09 32.05
N LEU A 545 -22.36 -8.25 31.41
CA LEU A 545 -21.46 -8.81 30.40
C LEU A 545 -21.29 -7.89 29.17
N ILE A 546 -22.35 -7.21 28.73
CA ILE A 546 -22.27 -6.22 27.64
C ILE A 546 -21.40 -5.04 28.04
N ASN A 547 -21.50 -4.57 29.27
CA ASN A 547 -20.67 -3.48 29.78
C ASN A 547 -19.20 -3.90 29.88
N GLU A 548 -18.92 -5.09 30.43
CA GLU A 548 -17.57 -5.67 30.47
C GLU A 548 -16.99 -5.87 29.07
N TYR A 549 -17.80 -6.36 28.12
CA TYR A 549 -17.38 -6.52 26.73
C TYR A 549 -16.99 -5.19 26.10
N LYS A 550 -17.76 -4.12 26.32
CA LYS A 550 -17.43 -2.77 25.83
C LYS A 550 -16.11 -2.28 26.42
N ILE A 551 -15.89 -2.47 27.71
CA ILE A 551 -14.63 -2.10 28.38
C ILE A 551 -13.47 -2.91 27.79
N ARG A 552 -13.63 -4.23 27.64
CA ARG A 552 -12.62 -5.11 27.05
C ARG A 552 -12.31 -4.75 25.61
N SER A 553 -13.32 -4.43 24.81
CA SER A 553 -13.16 -4.03 23.42
C SER A 553 -12.38 -2.71 23.32
N ASN A 554 -12.72 -1.72 24.16
CA ASN A 554 -11.99 -0.45 24.19
C ASN A 554 -10.54 -0.65 24.64
N ASN A 555 -10.32 -1.44 25.69
CA ASN A 555 -8.98 -1.81 26.16
C ASN A 555 -8.17 -2.53 25.09
N HIS A 556 -8.79 -3.48 24.37
CA HIS A 556 -8.14 -4.23 23.30
C HIS A 556 -7.78 -3.32 22.11
N ASN A 557 -8.67 -2.43 21.70
CA ASN A 557 -8.39 -1.46 20.63
C ASN A 557 -7.23 -0.53 21.01
N ALA A 558 -7.21 -0.03 22.26
CA ALA A 558 -6.10 0.77 22.77
C ALA A 558 -4.78 -0.03 22.78
N LEU A 559 -4.81 -1.28 23.25
CA LEU A 559 -3.67 -2.18 23.23
C LEU A 559 -3.12 -2.38 21.80
N LEU A 560 -3.99 -2.61 20.81
CA LEU A 560 -3.56 -2.79 19.41
C LEU A 560 -2.89 -1.52 18.86
N VAL A 561 -3.39 -0.33 19.20
CA VAL A 561 -2.76 0.95 18.81
C VAL A 561 -1.38 1.08 19.44
N CYS A 562 -1.23 0.76 20.73
CA CYS A 562 0.06 0.82 21.41
C CYS A 562 1.06 -0.21 20.82
N LEU A 563 0.62 -1.45 20.56
CA LEU A 563 1.45 -2.47 19.90
C LEU A 563 1.88 -2.04 18.50
N LYS A 564 0.97 -1.41 17.73
CA LYS A 564 1.31 -0.83 16.43
C LYS A 564 2.36 0.26 16.57
N SER A 565 2.23 1.17 17.53
CA SER A 565 3.22 2.21 17.81
C SER A 565 4.60 1.64 18.16
N VAL A 566 4.65 0.59 18.99
CA VAL A 566 5.90 -0.11 19.31
C VAL A 566 6.55 -0.74 18.07
N ASN A 567 5.77 -1.45 17.25
CA ASN A 567 6.28 -2.02 16.00
C ASN A 567 6.78 -0.92 15.04
N GLN A 568 6.04 0.17 14.89
CA GLN A 568 6.48 1.32 14.09
C GLN A 568 7.77 1.95 14.63
N ALA A 569 7.97 1.99 15.95
CA ALA A 569 9.20 2.48 16.54
C ALA A 569 10.41 1.60 16.19
N ILE A 570 10.25 0.27 16.21
CA ILE A 570 11.29 -0.68 15.76
C ILE A 570 11.59 -0.45 14.28
N GLN A 571 10.55 -0.28 13.47
CA GLN A 571 10.66 -0.03 12.04
C GLN A 571 11.45 1.26 11.76
N ARG A 572 11.09 2.35 12.44
CA ARG A 572 11.76 3.66 12.33
C ARG A 572 13.23 3.57 12.73
N ALA A 573 13.55 2.89 13.83
CA ALA A 573 14.94 2.65 14.22
C ALA A 573 15.72 1.83 13.19
N GLY A 574 15.05 0.89 12.51
CA GLY A 574 15.61 0.18 11.37
C GLY A 574 15.83 1.08 10.15
N ARG A 575 14.88 1.96 9.80
CA ARG A 575 14.98 2.91 8.66
C ARG A 575 16.11 3.93 8.80
N LEU A 576 16.64 4.16 9.99
CA LEU A 576 17.84 5.00 10.19
C LEU A 576 19.12 4.31 9.70
N ARG A 577 19.04 3.07 9.22
CA ARG A 577 20.16 2.22 8.78
C ARG A 577 19.83 1.57 7.44
N VAL A 578 20.87 1.13 6.72
CA VAL A 578 20.73 0.53 5.38
C VAL A 578 21.45 -0.81 5.35
N GLY A 579 20.89 -1.80 4.65
CA GLY A 579 21.46 -3.14 4.52
C GLY A 579 21.41 -3.95 5.82
N LYS A 580 22.44 -4.74 6.08
CA LYS A 580 22.52 -5.67 7.23
C LYS A 580 22.35 -5.01 8.60
N PRO A 581 22.91 -3.81 8.88
CA PRO A 581 22.67 -3.10 10.14
C PRO A 581 21.19 -2.86 10.47
N LYS A 582 20.32 -2.71 9.45
CA LYS A 582 18.87 -2.57 9.64
C LYS A 582 18.26 -3.85 10.24
N ASN A 583 18.58 -5.00 9.67
CA ASN A 583 18.04 -6.29 10.10
C ASN A 583 18.53 -6.67 11.51
N GLN A 584 19.80 -6.40 11.80
CA GLN A 584 20.39 -6.63 13.11
C GLN A 584 19.66 -5.84 14.20
N VAL A 585 19.33 -4.57 13.95
CA VAL A 585 18.56 -3.75 14.90
C VAL A 585 17.14 -4.28 15.07
N ILE A 586 16.46 -4.65 13.98
CA ILE A 586 15.09 -5.19 14.05
C ILE A 586 15.06 -6.47 14.91
N SER A 587 15.98 -7.40 14.66
CA SER A 587 16.08 -8.65 15.43
C SER A 587 16.47 -8.39 16.89
N ALA A 588 17.46 -7.53 17.15
CA ALA A 588 17.90 -7.23 18.52
C ALA A 588 16.82 -6.49 19.33
N CYS A 589 16.07 -5.58 18.70
CA CYS A 589 14.92 -4.92 19.32
C CYS A 589 13.83 -5.92 19.69
N ARG A 590 13.55 -6.90 18.81
CA ARG A 590 12.60 -7.97 19.09
C ARG A 590 13.01 -8.79 20.30
N ASP A 591 14.29 -9.17 20.39
CA ASP A 591 14.82 -9.96 21.49
C ASP A 591 14.81 -9.18 22.81
N ALA A 592 15.08 -7.88 22.76
CA ALA A 592 14.96 -6.99 23.91
C ALA A 592 13.52 -6.90 24.42
N ILE A 593 12.52 -6.84 23.53
CA ILE A 593 11.10 -6.85 23.91
C ILE A 593 10.69 -8.20 24.48
N LYS A 594 11.10 -9.32 23.85
CA LYS A 594 10.83 -10.68 24.35
C LYS A 594 11.41 -10.93 25.74
N SER A 595 12.57 -10.34 26.03
CA SER A 595 13.24 -10.42 27.34
C SER A 595 12.82 -9.35 28.34
N ASN A 596 11.84 -8.50 27.97
CA ASN A 596 11.38 -7.34 28.74
C ASN A 596 12.51 -6.41 29.23
N ASN A 597 13.54 -6.22 28.40
CA ASN A 597 14.69 -5.37 28.70
C ASN A 597 14.60 -4.03 27.95
N VAL A 598 13.80 -3.12 28.50
CA VAL A 598 13.53 -1.79 27.93
C VAL A 598 14.81 -0.95 27.79
N ASN A 599 15.74 -1.05 28.74
CA ASN A 599 17.00 -0.30 28.68
C ASN A 599 17.91 -0.78 27.53
N ALA A 600 17.97 -2.09 27.31
CA ALA A 600 18.68 -2.67 26.17
C ALA A 600 18.03 -2.23 24.85
N LEU A 601 16.70 -2.21 24.77
CA LEU A 601 15.96 -1.76 23.58
C LEU A 601 16.38 -0.34 23.16
N PHE A 602 16.34 0.63 24.08
CA PHE A 602 16.73 2.02 23.76
C PHE A 602 18.20 2.14 23.40
N ARG A 603 19.08 1.38 24.05
CA ARG A 603 20.51 1.35 23.70
C ARG A 603 20.73 0.82 22.27
N ILE A 604 20.03 -0.24 21.89
CA ILE A 604 20.08 -0.82 20.54
C ILE A 604 19.55 0.19 19.51
N MET A 605 18.41 0.83 19.77
CA MET A 605 17.86 1.84 18.84
C MET A 605 18.84 3.01 18.61
N ARG A 606 19.52 3.45 19.67
CA ARG A 606 20.52 4.54 19.62
C ARG A 606 21.81 4.15 18.91
N ALA A 607 22.49 3.10 19.38
CA ALA A 607 23.85 2.76 18.96
C ALA A 607 23.91 1.68 17.86
N GLY A 608 22.81 0.98 17.58
CA GLY A 608 22.74 -0.07 16.56
C GLY A 608 23.39 -1.39 16.94
N THR A 609 23.94 -1.52 18.16
CA THR A 609 24.64 -2.73 18.63
C THR A 609 24.00 -3.28 19.90
N ALA A 610 23.81 -4.60 19.95
CA ALA A 610 23.43 -5.30 21.17
C ALA A 610 24.58 -5.26 22.18
N PRO A 611 24.32 -5.21 23.50
CA PRO A 611 25.37 -5.39 24.49
C PRO A 611 26.04 -6.74 24.25
N SER A 612 27.37 -6.75 24.08
CA SER A 612 28.16 -7.98 24.17
C SER A 612 27.78 -8.68 25.46
N ARG A 613 27.27 -9.93 25.39
CA ARG A 613 27.05 -10.77 26.57
C ARG A 613 28.38 -10.88 27.30
N GLY A 614 28.52 -10.13 28.38
CA GLY A 614 29.62 -10.25 29.34
C GLY A 614 29.39 -11.43 30.25
#